data_AF-A0A6V8PSI7-F1
#
_entry.id   AF-A0A6V8PSI7-F1
#
_cell.length_a   1.000
_cell.length_b   1.000
_cell.length_c   1.000
_cell.angle_alpha   90.00
_cell.angle_beta   90.00
_cell.angle_gamma   90.00
#
_symmetry.space_group_name_H-M   'P 1'
#
loop_
_entity.id
_entity.type
_entity.pdbx_description
1 polymer ?
#
loop_
_entity_poly.entity_id
_entity_poly.type
_entity_poly.pdbx_seq_one_letter_code
_entity_poly.pdbx_strand_id
1 'polypeptide(L)'
;MKLSQLVSEYIAFKHALGVRFQTEARILKAFSRAMGDVESIEVEPSAVHAFLAGKGVVTGFWYEKFGVLARFYRFLMIRNYVDSIPLLKTMPKRPEPMKPYIYTLEELRRLLAATDRLQSPWSPLRAHTFHTLILTLYSTGLRIGEALSLTLADV
;
A
#
# COMPACT_ATOMS: atom_id res chain seq x y z
N MET A 1 11.73 3.88 -25.50
CA MET A 1 11.04 2.60 -25.23
C MET A 1 9.73 2.90 -24.53
N LYS A 2 8.65 2.14 -24.83
CA LYS A 2 7.33 2.40 -24.26
C LYS A 2 7.34 2.32 -22.74
N LEU A 3 6.63 3.24 -22.09
CA LEU A 3 6.56 3.31 -20.63
C LEU A 3 6.00 2.01 -20.01
N SER A 4 5.03 1.38 -20.65
CA SER A 4 4.40 0.13 -20.21
C SER A 4 5.38 -1.05 -20.18
N GLN A 5 6.27 -1.12 -21.16
CA GLN A 5 7.34 -2.13 -21.23
C GLN A 5 8.35 -1.92 -20.11
N LEU A 6 8.78 -0.67 -19.91
CA LEU A 6 9.71 -0.29 -18.84
C LEU A 6 9.16 -0.57 -17.44
N VAL A 7 7.87 -0.30 -17.21
CA VAL A 7 7.21 -0.67 -15.96
C VAL A 7 7.24 -2.17 -15.74
N SER A 8 6.94 -2.96 -16.79
CA SER A 8 6.94 -4.42 -16.71
C SER A 8 8.35 -4.97 -16.43
N GLU A 9 9.36 -4.43 -17.10
CA GLU A 9 10.77 -4.79 -16.90
C GLU A 9 11.23 -4.46 -15.47
N TYR A 10 10.89 -3.28 -14.96
CA TYR A 10 11.27 -2.90 -13.60
C TYR A 10 10.60 -3.77 -12.54
N ILE A 11 9.33 -4.14 -12.75
CA ILE A 11 8.62 -5.07 -11.85
C ILE A 11 9.28 -6.45 -11.89
N ALA A 12 9.59 -6.97 -13.08
CA ALA A 12 10.29 -8.25 -13.24
C ALA A 12 11.66 -8.23 -12.55
N PHE A 13 12.43 -7.15 -12.73
CA PHE A 13 13.70 -6.94 -12.05
C PHE A 13 13.55 -6.97 -10.52
N LYS A 14 12.53 -6.30 -9.97
CA LYS A 14 12.28 -6.31 -8.52
C LYS A 14 11.89 -7.68 -7.98
N HIS A 15 11.10 -8.45 -8.73
CA HIS A 15 10.76 -9.82 -8.35
C HIS A 15 11.97 -10.76 -8.44
N ALA A 16 12.84 -10.60 -9.44
CA ALA A 16 14.07 -11.38 -9.55
C ALA A 16 15.02 -11.16 -8.35
N LEU A 17 14.95 -9.99 -7.71
CA LEU A 17 15.67 -9.69 -6.46
C LEU A 17 14.96 -10.23 -5.20
N GLY A 18 13.88 -11.00 -5.34
CA GLY A 18 13.12 -11.56 -4.22
C GLY A 18 12.20 -10.56 -3.51
N VAL A 19 11.98 -9.37 -4.07
CA VAL A 19 11.12 -8.35 -3.45
C VAL A 19 9.65 -8.65 -3.76
N ARG A 20 8.77 -8.69 -2.73
CA ARG A 20 7.33 -8.90 -2.90
C ARG A 20 6.70 -7.89 -3.86
N PHE A 21 7.06 -6.61 -3.74
CA PHE A 21 6.80 -5.52 -4.70
C PHE A 21 5.34 -5.36 -5.20
N GLN A 22 4.35 -5.81 -4.44
CA GLN A 22 2.95 -5.86 -4.90
C GLN A 22 2.30 -4.48 -4.97
N THR A 23 2.44 -3.67 -3.91
CA THR A 23 1.83 -2.34 -3.84
C THR A 23 2.48 -1.39 -4.85
N GLU A 24 3.81 -1.41 -4.93
CA GLU A 24 4.59 -0.61 -5.86
C GLU A 24 4.30 -1.00 -7.32
N ALA A 25 4.22 -2.29 -7.64
CA ALA A 25 3.82 -2.75 -8.96
C ALA A 25 2.41 -2.23 -9.35
N ARG A 26 1.46 -2.24 -8.41
CA ARG A 26 0.12 -1.69 -8.65
C ARG A 26 0.16 -0.18 -8.91
N ILE A 27 0.96 0.57 -8.16
CA ILE A 27 1.17 2.02 -8.38
C ILE A 27 1.77 2.26 -9.77
N LEU A 28 2.80 1.53 -10.17
CA LEU A 28 3.45 1.70 -11.47
C LEU A 28 2.55 1.31 -12.65
N LYS A 29 1.76 0.24 -12.50
CA LYS A 29 0.76 -0.13 -13.52
C LYS A 29 -0.32 0.95 -13.63
N ALA A 30 -0.79 1.51 -12.52
CA ALA A 30 -1.73 2.61 -12.53
C ALA A 30 -1.14 3.87 -13.17
N PHE A 31 0.14 4.15 -12.91
CA PHE A 31 0.88 5.25 -13.53
C PHE A 31 0.98 5.07 -15.04
N SER A 32 1.44 3.91 -15.52
CA SER A 32 1.52 3.62 -16.96
C SER A 32 0.15 3.76 -17.64
N ARG A 33 -0.94 3.29 -17.00
CA ARG A 33 -2.30 3.48 -17.52
C ARG A 33 -2.72 4.95 -17.58
N ALA A 34 -2.30 5.75 -16.61
CA ALA A 34 -2.64 7.17 -16.54
C ALA A 34 -1.88 8.01 -17.59
N MET A 35 -0.66 7.62 -17.95
CA MET A 35 0.13 8.28 -19.00
C MET A 35 -0.28 7.83 -20.41
N GLY A 36 -0.83 6.61 -20.55
CA GLY A 36 -1.24 6.05 -21.84
C GLY A 36 -0.08 5.37 -22.59
N ASP A 37 -0.24 5.24 -23.90
CA ASP A 37 0.75 4.60 -24.78
C ASP A 37 1.80 5.62 -25.25
N VAL A 38 2.64 6.07 -24.31
CA VAL A 38 3.68 7.08 -24.54
C VAL A 38 5.08 6.48 -24.41
N GLU A 39 6.03 7.07 -25.13
CA GLU A 39 7.44 6.79 -24.92
C GLU A 39 7.91 7.39 -23.57
N SER A 40 8.87 6.75 -22.90
CA SER A 40 9.32 7.22 -21.57
C SER A 40 9.88 8.64 -21.53
N ILE A 41 10.36 9.13 -22.67
CA ILE A 41 10.95 10.46 -22.85
C ILE A 41 9.85 11.53 -23.02
N GLU A 42 8.67 11.14 -23.47
CA GLU A 42 7.53 12.04 -23.74
C GLU A 42 6.69 12.31 -22.50
N VAL A 43 7.04 11.73 -21.35
CA VAL A 43 6.29 11.89 -20.12
C VAL A 43 6.52 13.29 -19.54
N GLU A 44 5.55 14.18 -19.79
CA GLU A 44 5.54 15.54 -19.29
C GLU A 44 5.51 15.60 -17.75
N PRO A 45 6.35 16.45 -17.10
CA PRO A 45 6.33 16.63 -15.65
C PRO A 45 4.95 17.00 -15.10
N SER A 46 4.17 17.78 -15.85
CA SER A 46 2.81 18.18 -15.48
C SER A 46 1.86 16.99 -15.34
N ALA A 47 1.97 15.99 -16.24
CA ALA A 47 1.18 14.76 -16.17
C ALA A 47 1.55 13.92 -14.95
N VAL A 48 2.85 13.83 -14.64
CA VAL A 48 3.34 13.15 -13.42
C VAL A 48 2.82 13.84 -12.16
N HIS A 49 2.83 15.17 -12.13
CA HIS A 49 2.32 15.95 -11.01
C HIS A 49 0.81 15.74 -10.82
N ALA A 50 0.04 15.72 -11.92
CA ALA A 50 -1.40 15.44 -11.88
C ALA A 50 -1.69 14.03 -11.33
N PHE A 51 -0.91 13.02 -11.73
CA PHE A 51 -1.03 11.65 -11.21
C PHE A 51 -0.73 11.56 -9.71
N LEU A 52 0.30 12.29 -9.25
CA LEU A 52 0.69 12.33 -7.83
C LEU A 52 -0.37 13.03 -6.99
N ALA A 53 -0.80 14.23 -7.41
CA ALA A 53 -1.82 15.02 -6.72
C ALA A 53 -3.15 14.25 -6.58
N GLY A 54 -3.56 13.53 -7.63
CA GLY A 54 -4.85 12.84 -7.63
C GLY A 54 -6.02 13.84 -7.50
N LYS A 55 -7.09 13.44 -6.81
CA LYS A 55 -8.33 14.23 -6.69
C LYS A 55 -8.55 14.87 -5.32
N GLY A 56 -7.56 14.89 -4.43
CA GLY A 56 -7.79 15.25 -3.03
C GLY A 56 -6.57 15.78 -2.30
N VAL A 57 -6.71 15.91 -0.98
CA VAL A 57 -5.64 16.40 -0.09
C VAL A 57 -4.42 15.49 -0.13
N VAL A 58 -3.25 16.07 0.17
CA VAL A 58 -2.00 15.31 0.28
C VAL A 58 -2.11 14.30 1.43
N THR A 59 -2.01 13.01 1.10
CA THR A 59 -2.06 11.91 2.07
C THR A 59 -0.69 11.25 2.24
N GLY A 60 -0.52 10.39 3.25
CA GLY A 60 0.67 9.55 3.35
C GLY A 60 0.93 8.74 2.08
N PHE A 61 -0.13 8.29 1.40
CA PHE A 61 -0.06 7.56 0.14
C PHE A 61 0.55 8.38 -1.01
N TRP A 62 0.42 9.71 -0.97
CA TRP A 62 1.10 10.59 -1.93
C TRP A 62 2.62 10.38 -1.91
N TYR A 63 3.21 10.31 -0.71
CA TYR A 63 4.66 10.11 -0.53
C TYR A 63 5.10 8.72 -0.98
N GLU A 64 4.24 7.72 -0.75
CA GLU A 64 4.49 6.37 -1.24
C GLU A 64 4.54 6.33 -2.77
N LYS A 65 3.53 6.91 -3.45
CA LYS A 65 3.55 7.06 -4.91
C LYS A 65 4.79 7.79 -5.40
N PHE A 66 5.13 8.93 -4.78
CA PHE A 66 6.31 9.71 -5.14
C PHE A 66 7.58 8.88 -5.02
N GLY A 67 7.77 8.19 -3.89
CA GLY A 67 8.95 7.35 -3.67
C GLY A 67 9.06 6.19 -4.66
N VAL A 68 7.92 5.58 -5.03
CA VAL A 68 7.87 4.52 -6.05
C VAL A 68 8.30 5.06 -7.41
N LEU A 69 7.73 6.19 -7.85
CA LEU A 69 8.09 6.81 -9.12
C LEU A 69 9.56 7.28 -9.12
N ALA A 70 10.05 7.86 -8.03
CA ALA A 70 11.44 8.30 -7.91
C ALA A 70 12.44 7.15 -8.08
N ARG A 71 12.16 5.99 -7.45
CA ARG A 71 12.99 4.79 -7.59
C ARG A 71 12.91 4.19 -8.99
N PHE A 72 11.73 4.24 -9.61
CA PHE A 72 11.54 3.79 -10.99
C PHE A 72 12.31 4.67 -11.99
N TYR A 73 12.14 5.99 -11.96
CA TYR A 73 12.86 6.90 -12.86
C TYR A 73 14.37 6.86 -12.63
N ARG A 74 14.85 6.65 -11.41
CA ARG A 74 16.27 6.41 -11.15
C ARG A 74 16.78 5.14 -11.83
N PHE A 75 16.00 4.07 -11.82
CA PHE A 75 16.32 2.84 -12.55
C PHE A 75 16.37 3.08 -14.07
N LEU A 76 15.45 3.87 -14.61
CA LEU A 76 15.45 4.23 -16.04
C LEU A 76 16.67 5.06 -16.43
N MET A 77 17.02 6.04 -15.60
CA MET A 77 18.16 6.94 -15.83
C MET A 77 19.48 6.18 -15.84
N ILE A 78 19.69 5.24 -14.91
CA ILE A 78 20.90 4.39 -14.87
C ILE A 78 21.05 3.53 -16.13
N ARG A 79 19.93 3.22 -16.80
CA ARG A 79 19.89 2.45 -18.04
C ARG A 79 19.80 3.32 -19.30
N ASN A 80 19.94 4.64 -19.17
CA ASN A 80 19.87 5.61 -20.26
C ASN A 80 18.54 5.56 -21.05
N TYR A 81 17.42 5.23 -20.40
CA TYR A 81 16.09 5.27 -21.03
C TYR A 81 15.42 6.64 -20.92
N VAL A 82 15.91 7.51 -20.03
CA VAL A 82 15.43 8.88 -19.80
C VAL A 82 16.62 9.76 -19.40
N ASP A 83 16.62 11.00 -19.88
CA ASP A 83 17.72 11.95 -19.61
C ASP A 83 17.51 12.73 -18.31
N SER A 84 16.26 12.82 -17.84
CA SER A 84 15.92 13.54 -16.61
C SER A 84 14.78 12.87 -15.86
N ILE A 85 14.65 13.21 -14.57
CA ILE A 85 13.58 12.72 -13.71
C ILE A 85 12.44 13.76 -13.72
N PRO A 86 11.26 13.46 -14.29
CA PRO A 86 10.13 14.39 -14.38
C PRO A 86 9.33 14.47 -13.07
N LEU A 87 10.01 14.58 -11.93
CA LEU A 87 9.39 14.65 -10.60
C LEU A 87 9.54 16.04 -9.98
N LEU A 88 8.66 16.34 -9.03
CA LEU A 88 8.70 17.58 -8.26
C LEU A 88 10.05 17.73 -7.55
N LYS A 89 10.67 18.90 -7.72
CA LYS A 89 11.87 19.31 -6.95
C LYS A 89 11.51 19.71 -5.52
N THR A 90 10.31 20.25 -5.33
CA THR A 90 9.78 20.67 -4.03
C THR A 90 8.60 19.80 -3.64
N MET A 91 8.70 19.13 -2.49
CA MET A 91 7.64 18.27 -1.99
C MET A 91 6.64 19.09 -1.16
N PRO A 92 5.33 18.76 -1.21
CA PRO A 92 4.36 19.36 -0.30
C PRO A 92 4.70 19.01 1.17
N LYS A 93 4.04 19.69 2.12
CA LYS A 93 4.16 19.36 3.54
C LYS A 93 3.45 18.03 3.83
N ARG A 94 4.09 17.17 4.61
CA ARG A 94 3.53 15.86 4.96
C ARG A 94 2.35 16.07 5.91
N PRO A 95 1.21 15.37 5.71
CA PRO A 95 0.13 15.39 6.68
C PRO A 95 0.63 14.89 8.02
N GLU A 96 0.00 15.33 9.11
CA GLU A 96 0.32 14.81 10.43
C GLU A 96 0.15 13.29 10.46
N PRO A 97 1.07 12.56 11.11
CA PRO A 97 0.92 11.13 11.25
C PRO A 97 -0.36 10.82 12.02
N MET A 98 -1.05 9.76 11.62
CA MET A 98 -2.16 9.23 12.41
C MET A 98 -1.64 8.90 13.81
N LYS A 99 -2.27 9.50 14.82
CA LYS A 99 -2.00 9.17 16.22
C LYS A 99 -2.77 7.88 16.53
N PRO A 100 -2.10 6.77 16.84
CA PRO A 100 -2.78 5.53 17.17
C PRO A 100 -3.60 5.72 18.45
N TYR A 101 -4.86 5.27 18.42
CA TYR A 101 -5.70 5.23 19.61
C TYR A 101 -5.41 3.95 20.37
N ILE A 102 -4.91 4.08 21.60
CA ILE A 102 -4.60 2.95 22.47
C ILE A 102 -5.84 2.68 23.33
N TYR A 103 -6.43 1.50 23.15
CA TYR A 103 -7.61 1.09 23.91
C TYR A 103 -7.27 0.86 25.38
N THR A 104 -8.12 1.37 26.26
CA THR A 104 -8.10 1.04 27.68
C THR A 104 -8.62 -0.39 27.90
N LEU A 105 -8.35 -0.95 29.08
CA LEU A 105 -8.87 -2.27 29.46
C LEU A 105 -10.41 -2.30 29.47
N GLU A 106 -11.06 -1.20 29.87
CA GLU A 106 -12.50 -1.08 29.87
C GLU A 106 -13.07 -1.08 28.44
N GLU A 107 -12.42 -0.36 27.52
CA GLU A 107 -12.81 -0.36 26.11
C GLU A 107 -12.65 -1.72 25.46
N LEU A 108 -11.57 -2.44 25.79
CA LEU A 108 -11.38 -3.79 25.29
C LEU A 108 -12.49 -4.73 25.78
N ARG A 109 -12.89 -4.64 27.05
CA ARG A 109 -14.02 -5.40 27.59
C ARG A 109 -15.33 -5.04 26.89
N ARG A 110 -15.58 -3.76 26.62
CA ARG A 110 -16.74 -3.31 25.85
C ARG A 110 -16.71 -3.81 24.41
N LEU A 111 -15.53 -3.87 23.79
CA LEU A 111 -15.36 -4.39 22.42
C LEU A 111 -15.67 -5.90 22.36
N LEU A 112 -15.16 -6.67 23.32
CA LEU A 112 -15.46 -8.09 23.46
C LEU A 112 -16.96 -8.33 23.66
N ALA A 113 -17.60 -7.61 24.59
CA ALA A 113 -19.04 -7.70 24.81
C ALA A 113 -19.87 -7.30 23.57
N ALA A 114 -19.37 -6.38 22.74
CA ALA A 114 -20.05 -5.98 21.52
C ALA A 114 -20.05 -7.07 20.43
N THR A 115 -19.17 -8.09 20.51
CA THR A 115 -19.12 -9.18 19.53
C THR A 115 -20.38 -10.04 19.53
N ASP A 116 -21.12 -10.10 20.66
CA ASP A 116 -22.41 -10.79 20.74
C ASP A 116 -23.44 -10.23 19.76
N ARG A 117 -23.30 -8.97 19.36
CA ARG A 117 -24.16 -8.33 18.34
C ARG A 117 -23.89 -8.82 16.92
N LEU A 118 -22.80 -9.56 16.70
CA LEU A 118 -22.43 -10.13 15.39
C LEU A 118 -23.10 -11.49 15.14
N GLN A 119 -23.96 -11.97 16.05
CA GLN A 119 -24.74 -13.17 15.84
C GLN A 119 -25.56 -13.07 14.54
N SER A 120 -25.49 -14.13 13.73
CA SER A 120 -26.19 -14.19 12.45
C SER A 120 -26.63 -15.62 12.16
N PRO A 121 -27.88 -15.86 11.74
CA PRO A 121 -28.35 -17.19 11.34
C PRO A 121 -27.51 -17.82 10.23
N TRP A 122 -26.96 -16.99 9.33
CA TRP A 122 -26.14 -17.41 8.20
C TRP A 122 -24.68 -17.69 8.57
N SER A 123 -24.25 -17.32 9.77
CA SER A 123 -22.88 -17.50 10.24
C SER A 123 -22.88 -17.64 11.77
N PRO A 124 -23.27 -18.83 12.28
CA PRO A 124 -23.48 -19.04 13.72
C PRO A 124 -22.22 -18.79 14.56
N LEU A 125 -21.04 -19.06 13.99
CA LEU A 125 -19.76 -18.89 14.67
C LEU A 125 -19.24 -17.45 14.65
N ARG A 126 -19.85 -16.53 13.90
CA ARG A 126 -19.31 -15.17 13.69
C ARG A 126 -18.98 -14.46 14.98
N ALA A 127 -19.92 -14.41 15.93
CA ALA A 127 -19.69 -13.77 17.23
C ALA A 127 -18.49 -14.38 17.96
N HIS A 128 -18.44 -15.71 18.08
CA HIS A 128 -17.34 -16.44 18.71
C HIS A 128 -16.00 -16.22 17.98
N THR A 129 -15.99 -16.22 16.64
CA THR A 129 -14.79 -15.98 15.85
C THR A 129 -14.20 -14.60 16.13
N PHE A 130 -15.03 -13.54 16.11
CA PHE A 130 -14.55 -12.19 16.41
C PHE A 130 -14.11 -12.04 17.87
N HIS A 131 -14.86 -12.64 18.82
CA HIS A 131 -14.49 -12.63 20.23
C HIS A 131 -13.12 -13.28 20.46
N THR A 132 -12.93 -14.50 19.96
CA THR A 132 -11.66 -15.22 20.07
C THR A 132 -10.54 -14.47 19.34
N LEU A 133 -10.78 -13.95 18.13
CA LEU A 133 -9.77 -13.20 17.38
C LEU A 133 -9.27 -11.97 18.15
N ILE A 134 -10.17 -11.19 18.77
CA ILE A 134 -9.78 -10.03 19.57
C ILE A 134 -8.94 -10.46 20.78
N LEU A 135 -9.35 -11.53 21.49
CA LEU A 135 -8.58 -12.08 22.61
C LEU A 135 -7.20 -12.58 22.18
N THR A 136 -7.10 -13.29 21.05
CA THR A 136 -5.82 -13.77 20.51
C THR A 136 -4.91 -12.62 20.18
N LEU A 137 -5.39 -11.59 19.46
CA LEU A 137 -4.59 -10.41 19.14
C LEU A 137 -4.11 -9.68 20.39
N TYR A 138 -4.98 -9.53 21.40
CA TYR A 138 -4.64 -8.88 22.65
C TYR A 138 -3.60 -9.67 23.48
N SER A 139 -3.77 -10.99 23.60
CA SER A 139 -2.93 -11.83 24.45
C SER A 139 -1.57 -12.16 23.84
N THR A 140 -1.49 -12.23 22.50
CA THR A 140 -0.27 -12.66 21.79
C THR A 140 0.51 -11.50 21.15
N GLY A 141 -0.14 -10.35 20.94
CA GLY A 141 0.47 -9.24 20.21
C GLY A 141 0.71 -9.50 18.72
N LEU A 142 0.14 -10.57 18.15
CA LEU A 142 0.23 -10.88 16.72
C LEU A 142 -0.38 -9.76 15.87
N ARG A 143 0.20 -9.53 14.69
CA ARG A 143 -0.44 -8.72 13.66
C ARG A 143 -1.66 -9.45 13.12
N ILE A 144 -2.67 -8.71 12.66
CA ILE A 144 -3.89 -9.30 12.11
C ILE A 144 -3.63 -10.34 11.01
N GLY A 145 -2.65 -10.11 10.13
CA GLY A 145 -2.30 -11.07 9.08
C GLY A 145 -1.68 -12.36 9.61
N GLU A 146 -0.90 -12.26 10.70
CA GLU A 146 -0.30 -13.43 11.36
C GLU A 146 -1.40 -14.24 12.06
N ALA A 147 -2.28 -13.59 12.82
CA ALA A 147 -3.41 -14.23 13.49
C ALA A 147 -4.37 -14.92 12.51
N LEU A 148 -4.65 -14.30 11.35
CA LEU A 148 -5.50 -14.89 10.31
C LEU A 148 -4.83 -16.04 9.54
N SER A 149 -3.51 -16.18 9.64
CA SER A 149 -2.76 -17.26 8.99
C SER A 149 -2.51 -18.46 9.91
N LEU A 150 -2.93 -18.38 11.19
CA LEU A 150 -2.79 -19.47 12.14
C LEU A 150 -3.54 -20.73 11.68
N THR A 151 -2.87 -21.85 11.81
CA THR A 151 -3.39 -23.20 11.54
C THR A 151 -3.27 -24.06 12.78
N LEU A 152 -3.94 -25.23 12.78
CA LEU A 152 -3.80 -26.20 13.88
C LEU A 152 -2.38 -26.77 14.02
N ALA A 153 -1.52 -26.63 13.01
CA ALA A 153 -0.13 -27.09 13.06
C ALA A 153 0.81 -26.12 13.80
N ASP A 154 0.35 -24.91 14.10
CA ASP A 154 1.14 -23.88 14.80
C ASP A 154 1.05 -23.99 16.35
N VAL A 155 0.36 -25.03 16.86
CA VAL A 155 0.09 -25.28 18.29
C VAL A 155 0.58 -26.66 18.71
#